data_AF-A0A401KQB0-F1
#
_entry.id   AF-A0A401KQB0-F1
#
_cell.length_a   1.000
_cell.length_b   1.000
_cell.length_c   1.000
_cell.angle_alpha   90.00
_cell.angle_beta   90.00
_cell.angle_gamma   90.00
#
_symmetry.space_group_name_H-M   'P 1'
#
loop_
_entity.id
_entity.type
_entity.pdbx_description
1 polymer ?
#
loop_
_entity_poly.entity_id
_entity_poly.type
_entity_poly.pdbx_seq_one_letter_code
_entity_poly.pdbx_strand_id
1 'polypeptide(L)'
;MADPKDSILASTAFPWIGSQLIKSGCDTRNPQLGQLGTQLFLLANSTSGITSNENAPLPADLNDVVRLLEKACSLSGNWSSQRNDCSILEMIASRNTLSKEDGERLQYEVDKSLKAFTQTNLGTNTLMQLIQRCAARQSGSSHPIALEESTLRPSASVLMAGEGYKTSGRVAPVPRTLLDPPRALSKWTPKFWLAQVERINRMLHPLTMRDHDASPVKIAVFDTGYSLESSYLDTYTHEEKRLSGHWVDWVENSRTPVDVDGHGTAMTSLLMKMTPKAEIFTVRVIKRRQDLETSQAIVAKAILHAATALNVDIISLSLGFPNEDETIRDAISEAIRIKKGNLLFFAAAANDGSNRHEMFPASMESVISVRATNSAGGFVDEFDPPPVDDEGRLYGTLGHDIPGNAVDETKPCSGCSAATPIMAGIAALLLQYIQHRLSDRSASSENIRKQVHTKRGMMQIFKAIAVNRGNQRHYVAPFEFFERDDEIRLAIIRVAIANLRTQVVRK
;
A
#
# COMPACT_ATOMS: atom_id res chain seq x y z
N MET A 1 -17.28 34.84 17.68
CA MET A 1 -17.30 33.44 18.15
C MET A 1 -17.15 32.58 16.91
N ALA A 2 -16.10 31.77 16.79
CA ALA A 2 -15.99 30.80 15.70
C ALA A 2 -16.79 29.55 16.11
N ASP A 3 -17.66 29.05 15.23
CA ASP A 3 -18.57 27.94 15.53
C ASP A 3 -17.79 26.60 15.38
N PRO A 4 -17.78 25.71 16.39
CA PRO A 4 -17.19 24.36 16.30
C PRO A 4 -17.59 23.55 15.04
N LYS A 5 -18.67 23.95 14.36
CA LYS A 5 -19.13 23.39 13.10
C LYS A 5 -18.14 23.52 11.95
N ASP A 6 -17.36 24.61 11.84
CA ASP A 6 -16.54 24.87 10.64
C ASP A 6 -15.34 23.91 10.48
N SER A 7 -14.86 23.33 11.57
CA SER A 7 -13.78 22.32 11.56
C SER A 7 -14.28 20.95 11.09
N ILE A 8 -15.49 20.57 11.52
CA ILE A 8 -16.15 19.32 11.11
C ILE A 8 -16.51 19.41 9.62
N LEU A 9 -16.90 20.61 9.16
CA LEU A 9 -17.13 20.90 7.75
C LEU A 9 -15.87 20.67 6.91
N ALA A 10 -14.74 21.27 7.27
CA ALA A 10 -13.50 21.13 6.50
C ALA A 10 -12.98 19.69 6.44
N SER A 11 -13.03 18.97 7.56
CA SER A 11 -12.54 17.59 7.65
C SER A 11 -13.43 16.56 6.95
N THR A 12 -14.71 16.87 6.71
CA THR A 12 -15.67 15.90 6.14
C THR A 12 -16.15 16.29 4.73
N ALA A 13 -16.44 17.56 4.50
CA ALA A 13 -16.95 18.04 3.23
C ALA A 13 -15.84 18.20 2.18
N PHE A 14 -14.66 18.71 2.55
CA PHE A 14 -13.58 18.93 1.57
C PHE A 14 -13.08 17.62 0.94
N PRO A 15 -12.84 16.53 1.69
CA PRO A 15 -12.45 15.24 1.09
C PRO A 15 -13.48 14.72 0.09
N TRP A 16 -14.77 14.84 0.42
CA TRP A 16 -15.81 14.34 -0.47
C TRP A 16 -15.96 15.19 -1.73
N ILE A 17 -15.97 16.52 -1.61
CA ILE A 17 -15.97 17.42 -2.76
C ILE A 17 -14.70 17.17 -3.61
N GLY A 18 -13.56 16.97 -2.96
CA GLY A 18 -12.31 16.62 -3.61
C GLY A 18 -12.42 15.33 -4.43
N SER A 19 -13.09 14.30 -3.89
CA SER A 19 -13.37 13.05 -4.61
C SER A 19 -14.24 13.28 -5.85
N GLN A 20 -15.29 14.10 -5.77
CA GLN A 20 -16.14 14.42 -6.92
C GLN A 20 -15.39 15.20 -8.00
N LEU A 21 -14.52 16.14 -7.61
CA LEU A 21 -13.67 16.88 -8.54
C LEU A 21 -12.64 15.99 -9.24
N ILE A 22 -12.06 15.01 -8.53
CA ILE A 22 -11.16 14.01 -9.13
C ILE A 22 -11.92 13.15 -10.14
N LYS A 23 -13.10 12.67 -9.78
CA LYS A 23 -13.97 11.89 -10.68
C LYS A 23 -14.34 12.71 -11.92
N SER A 24 -14.78 13.96 -11.73
CA SER A 24 -15.11 14.87 -12.82
C SER A 24 -13.90 15.18 -13.71
N GLY A 25 -12.71 15.37 -13.14
CA GLY A 25 -11.47 15.53 -13.89
C GLY A 25 -11.11 14.31 -14.73
N CYS A 26 -11.37 13.10 -14.23
CA CYS A 26 -11.23 11.86 -15.00
C CYS A 26 -12.24 11.80 -16.16
N ASP A 27 -13.51 12.08 -15.89
CA ASP A 27 -14.60 11.99 -16.87
C ASP A 27 -14.45 13.02 -17.99
N THR A 28 -14.01 14.24 -17.65
CA THR A 28 -13.86 15.36 -18.59
C THR A 28 -12.45 15.50 -19.19
N ARG A 29 -11.51 14.67 -18.75
CA ARG A 29 -10.07 14.76 -19.09
C ARG A 29 -9.45 16.12 -18.74
N ASN A 30 -9.92 16.78 -17.70
CA ASN A 30 -9.39 18.06 -17.23
C ASN A 30 -8.47 17.86 -16.01
N PRO A 31 -7.13 17.94 -16.18
CA PRO A 31 -6.16 17.67 -15.11
C PRO A 31 -6.20 18.71 -13.98
N GLN A 32 -6.64 19.95 -14.26
CA GLN A 32 -6.74 21.00 -13.26
C GLN A 32 -7.78 20.65 -12.18
N LEU A 33 -8.84 19.91 -12.55
CA LEU A 33 -9.87 19.46 -11.61
C LEU A 33 -9.38 18.36 -10.69
N GLY A 34 -8.60 17.41 -11.22
CA GLY A 34 -7.95 16.38 -10.40
C GLY A 34 -6.95 16.97 -9.42
N GLN A 35 -6.18 17.97 -9.85
CA GLN A 35 -5.26 18.71 -8.99
C GLN A 35 -6.00 19.46 -7.89
N LEU A 36 -7.07 20.18 -8.22
CA LEU A 36 -7.91 20.88 -7.25
C LEU A 36 -8.50 19.93 -6.22
N GLY A 37 -9.07 18.80 -6.65
CA GLY A 37 -9.62 17.82 -5.72
C GLY A 37 -8.56 17.24 -4.78
N THR A 38 -7.34 17.02 -5.26
CA THR A 38 -6.20 16.57 -4.44
C THR A 38 -5.79 17.63 -3.41
N GLN A 39 -5.73 18.89 -3.81
CA GLN A 39 -5.37 19.98 -2.91
C GLN A 39 -6.40 20.17 -1.78
N LEU A 40 -7.69 19.94 -2.06
CA LEU A 40 -8.73 19.92 -1.03
C LEU A 40 -8.53 18.81 0.00
N PHE A 41 -8.10 17.61 -0.41
CA PHE A 41 -7.74 16.53 0.52
C PHE A 41 -6.56 16.90 1.42
N LEU A 42 -5.51 17.49 0.84
CA LEU A 42 -4.33 17.92 1.59
C LEU A 42 -4.69 19.03 2.59
N LEU A 43 -5.52 19.98 2.16
CA LEU A 43 -6.02 21.04 3.02
C LEU A 43 -6.83 20.48 4.19
N ALA A 44 -7.75 19.54 3.93
CA ALA A 44 -8.56 18.87 4.96
C ALA A 44 -7.69 18.19 6.05
N ASN A 45 -6.62 17.52 5.62
CA ASN A 45 -5.67 16.87 6.52
C ASN A 45 -4.80 17.86 7.31
N SER A 46 -4.61 19.08 6.80
CA SER A 46 -3.85 20.13 7.49
C SER A 46 -4.70 20.92 8.48
N THR A 47 -6.00 21.06 8.21
CA THR A 47 -6.94 21.80 9.06
C THR A 47 -7.35 21.05 10.31
N SER A 48 -7.23 19.71 10.32
CA SER A 48 -7.49 18.88 11.50
C SER A 48 -6.51 19.12 12.66
N GLY A 49 -5.35 19.75 12.41
CA GLY A 49 -4.37 20.12 13.44
C GLY A 49 -4.54 21.51 14.06
N ILE A 50 -5.39 22.38 13.49
CA ILE A 50 -5.56 23.78 13.91
C ILE A 50 -6.47 23.91 15.15
N THR A 51 -7.22 22.86 15.50
CA THR A 51 -8.34 22.92 16.45
C THR A 51 -8.07 22.38 17.85
N SER A 52 -6.82 22.26 18.27
CA SER A 52 -6.48 21.93 19.68
C SER A 52 -6.55 23.14 20.62
N ASN A 53 -6.74 24.36 20.10
CA ASN A 53 -7.00 25.55 20.88
C ASN A 53 -8.46 25.98 20.67
N GLU A 54 -9.34 25.67 21.63
CA GLU A 54 -10.80 25.86 21.55
C GLU A 54 -11.29 27.32 21.39
N ASN A 55 -10.42 28.29 21.07
CA ASN A 55 -10.81 29.70 20.93
C ASN A 55 -10.12 30.47 19.78
N ALA A 56 -9.42 29.79 18.85
CA ALA A 56 -8.80 30.48 17.71
C ALA A 56 -9.75 30.50 16.48
N PRO A 57 -10.07 31.66 15.88
CA PRO A 57 -10.83 31.71 14.64
C PRO A 57 -10.06 31.05 13.49
N LEU A 58 -10.78 30.43 12.54
CA LEU A 58 -10.18 29.93 11.31
C LEU A 58 -9.40 31.06 10.60
N PRO A 59 -8.21 30.76 10.02
CA PRO A 59 -7.51 31.72 9.18
C PRO A 59 -8.44 32.28 8.11
N ALA A 60 -8.41 33.59 7.88
CA ALA A 60 -9.32 34.27 6.93
C ALA A 60 -9.37 33.60 5.55
N ASP A 61 -8.23 33.08 5.08
CA ASP A 61 -8.15 32.39 3.79
C ASP A 61 -8.95 31.07 3.76
N LEU A 62 -9.07 30.36 4.89
CA LEU A 62 -9.88 29.13 4.95
C LEU A 62 -11.37 29.45 4.89
N ASN A 63 -11.80 30.54 5.52
CA ASN A 63 -13.17 31.03 5.38
C ASN A 63 -13.49 31.40 3.91
N ASP A 64 -12.52 31.94 3.18
CA ASP A 64 -12.68 32.22 1.75
C ASP A 64 -12.77 30.93 0.91
N VAL A 65 -12.03 29.88 1.28
CA VAL A 65 -12.16 28.53 0.67
C VAL A 65 -13.55 27.95 0.93
N VAL A 66 -14.04 27.99 2.17
CA VAL A 66 -15.39 27.52 2.54
C VAL A 66 -16.45 28.26 1.73
N ARG A 67 -16.40 29.60 1.68
CA ARG A 67 -17.37 30.42 0.92
C ARG A 67 -17.36 30.10 -0.57
N LEU A 68 -16.18 29.90 -1.17
CA LEU A 68 -16.09 29.54 -2.59
C LEU A 68 -16.59 28.14 -2.88
N LEU A 69 -16.36 27.18 -1.98
CA LEU A 69 -16.91 25.83 -2.10
C LEU A 69 -18.43 25.81 -1.94
N GLU A 70 -18.98 26.57 -0.99
CA GLU A 70 -20.43 26.76 -0.87
C GLU A 70 -21.02 27.34 -2.16
N LYS A 71 -20.37 28.37 -2.72
CA LYS A 71 -20.77 28.93 -4.00
C LYS A 71 -20.67 27.90 -5.13
N ALA A 72 -19.59 27.12 -5.20
CA ALA A 72 -19.40 26.08 -6.21
C ALA A 72 -20.48 24.99 -6.14
N CYS A 73 -20.91 24.63 -4.94
CA CYS A 73 -21.92 23.61 -4.72
C CYS A 73 -23.36 24.13 -4.82
N SER A 74 -23.60 25.44 -4.87
CA SER A 74 -24.95 26.06 -4.88
C SER A 74 -25.38 26.64 -6.23
N LEU A 75 -24.55 26.55 -7.29
CA LEU A 75 -24.83 27.15 -8.60
C LEU A 75 -26.11 26.65 -9.30
N SER A 76 -26.71 25.53 -8.89
CA SER A 76 -27.94 25.00 -9.50
C SER A 76 -29.25 25.57 -8.93
N GLY A 77 -29.19 26.45 -7.92
CA GLY A 77 -30.24 27.43 -7.59
C GLY A 77 -31.53 26.94 -6.91
N ASN A 78 -31.81 25.64 -6.76
CA ASN A 78 -33.12 25.18 -6.26
C ASN A 78 -33.02 24.09 -5.17
N TRP A 79 -32.15 24.28 -4.18
CA TRP A 79 -32.18 23.48 -2.95
C TRP A 79 -32.49 24.36 -1.74
N SER A 80 -33.77 24.48 -1.39
CA SER A 80 -34.19 24.83 -0.04
C SER A 80 -34.57 23.52 0.65
N SER A 81 -33.70 23.00 1.51
CA SER A 81 -34.11 21.97 2.44
C SER A 81 -35.30 22.51 3.24
N GLN A 82 -36.37 21.73 3.42
CA GLN A 82 -37.49 22.12 4.31
C GLN A 82 -37.05 22.36 5.77
N ARG A 83 -35.76 22.13 6.10
CA ARG A 83 -35.09 22.65 7.31
C ARG A 83 -34.28 23.89 6.91
N ASN A 84 -34.75 25.06 7.32
CA ASN A 84 -34.29 26.37 6.87
C ASN A 84 -32.94 26.87 7.46
N ASP A 85 -32.13 26.02 8.09
CA ASP A 85 -31.01 26.51 8.92
C ASP A 85 -29.64 25.84 8.63
N CYS A 86 -29.45 25.14 7.49
CA CYS A 86 -28.16 24.46 7.20
C CYS A 86 -27.60 24.75 5.81
N SER A 87 -26.28 24.98 5.71
CA SER A 87 -25.54 25.17 4.46
C SER A 87 -25.34 23.85 3.68
N ILE A 88 -25.03 23.93 2.38
CA ILE A 88 -24.78 22.72 1.56
C ILE A 88 -23.57 21.94 2.09
N LEU A 89 -22.54 22.63 2.58
CA LEU A 89 -21.38 21.95 3.17
C LEU A 89 -21.76 21.24 4.47
N GLU A 90 -22.66 21.80 5.28
CA GLU A 90 -23.17 21.16 6.50
C GLU A 90 -23.93 19.90 6.14
N MET A 91 -24.76 19.94 5.10
CA MET A 91 -25.45 18.76 4.60
C MET A 91 -24.51 17.69 4.07
N ILE A 92 -23.43 18.07 3.38
CA ILE A 92 -22.41 17.13 2.89
C ILE A 92 -21.68 16.49 4.07
N ALA A 93 -21.34 17.28 5.09
CA ALA A 93 -20.69 16.79 6.30
C ALA A 93 -21.61 15.83 7.09
N SER A 94 -22.92 16.11 7.13
CA SER A 94 -23.91 15.27 7.80
C SER A 94 -24.57 14.23 6.88
N ARG A 95 -24.05 13.97 5.68
CA ARG A 95 -24.76 13.19 4.63
C ARG A 95 -25.16 11.77 5.05
N ASN A 96 -24.42 11.17 5.98
CA ASN A 96 -24.70 9.82 6.50
C ASN A 96 -25.96 9.76 7.38
N THR A 97 -26.52 10.91 7.74
CA THR A 97 -27.76 11.05 8.53
C THR A 97 -28.99 11.38 7.67
N LEU A 98 -28.80 11.57 6.36
CA LEU A 98 -29.88 11.86 5.42
C LEU A 98 -30.63 10.60 5.02
N SER A 99 -31.89 10.77 4.58
CA SER A 99 -32.61 9.68 3.92
C SER A 99 -31.90 9.30 2.60
N LYS A 100 -32.15 8.07 2.12
CA LYS A 100 -31.55 7.60 0.87
C LYS A 100 -31.91 8.52 -0.32
N GLU A 101 -33.17 8.95 -0.40
CA GLU A 101 -33.67 9.84 -1.44
C GLU A 101 -33.00 11.22 -1.38
N ASP A 102 -32.89 11.80 -0.18
CA ASP A 102 -32.23 13.09 0.02
C ASP A 102 -30.72 13.03 -0.28
N GLY A 103 -30.07 11.92 0.08
CA GLY A 103 -28.65 11.69 -0.21
C GLY A 103 -28.36 11.56 -1.70
N GLU A 104 -29.16 10.79 -2.44
CA GLU A 104 -29.03 10.66 -3.90
C GLU A 104 -29.30 12.00 -4.61
N ARG A 105 -30.28 12.76 -4.14
CA ARG A 105 -30.61 14.07 -4.70
C ARG A 105 -29.53 15.11 -4.39
N LEU A 106 -28.95 15.10 -3.19
CA LEU A 106 -27.82 15.95 -2.80
C LEU A 106 -26.59 15.66 -3.68
N GLN A 107 -26.26 14.38 -3.90
CA GLN A 107 -25.17 13.96 -4.79
C GLN A 107 -25.38 14.49 -6.21
N TYR A 108 -26.60 14.34 -6.76
CA TYR A 108 -26.92 14.79 -8.11
C TYR A 108 -26.76 16.31 -8.28
N GLU A 109 -27.29 17.11 -7.34
CA GLU A 109 -27.23 18.57 -7.43
C GLU A 109 -25.81 19.10 -7.22
N VAL A 110 -25.02 18.49 -6.33
CA VAL A 110 -23.61 18.87 -6.18
C VAL A 110 -22.81 18.49 -7.42
N ASP A 111 -22.98 17.30 -7.98
CA ASP A 111 -22.29 16.90 -9.21
C ASP A 111 -22.62 17.83 -10.38
N LYS A 112 -23.90 18.23 -10.50
CA LYS A 112 -24.35 19.20 -11.49
C LYS A 112 -23.73 20.58 -11.28
N SER A 113 -23.72 21.07 -10.04
CA SER A 113 -23.17 22.39 -9.69
C SER A 113 -21.65 22.44 -9.87
N LEU A 114 -20.92 21.39 -9.47
CA LEU A 114 -19.49 21.28 -9.70
C LEU A 114 -19.15 21.21 -11.20
N LYS A 115 -19.96 20.52 -12.02
CA LYS A 115 -19.80 20.54 -13.48
C LYS A 115 -19.97 21.95 -14.06
N ALA A 116 -20.94 22.72 -13.57
CA ALA A 116 -21.12 24.11 -13.99
C ALA A 116 -19.97 25.02 -13.51
N PHE A 117 -19.57 24.87 -12.24
CA PHE A 117 -18.46 25.62 -11.65
C PHE A 117 -17.16 25.44 -12.43
N THR A 118 -16.86 24.20 -12.82
CA THR A 118 -15.62 23.83 -13.49
C THR A 118 -15.53 24.29 -14.95
N GLN A 119 -16.66 24.65 -15.58
CA GLN A 119 -16.68 25.30 -16.90
C GLN A 119 -16.28 26.78 -16.83
N THR A 120 -16.39 27.40 -15.66
CA THR A 120 -15.94 28.77 -15.44
C THR A 120 -14.49 28.78 -14.94
N ASN A 121 -13.52 28.86 -15.87
CA ASN A 121 -12.07 28.84 -15.56
C ASN A 121 -11.63 29.80 -14.43
N LEU A 122 -12.37 30.89 -14.21
CA LEU A 122 -12.08 31.89 -13.19
C LEU A 122 -12.27 31.37 -11.75
N GLY A 123 -13.27 30.52 -11.50
CA GLY A 123 -13.58 30.00 -10.15
C GLY A 123 -12.55 28.97 -9.67
N THR A 124 -12.20 28.03 -10.54
CA THR A 124 -11.21 26.96 -10.27
C THR A 124 -9.83 27.55 -9.95
N ASN A 125 -9.38 28.54 -10.73
CA ASN A 125 -8.08 29.19 -10.52
C ASN A 125 -8.04 29.98 -9.20
N THR A 126 -9.12 30.70 -8.88
CA THR A 126 -9.23 31.45 -7.63
C THR A 126 -9.19 30.53 -6.41
N LEU A 127 -9.94 29.41 -6.46
CA LEU A 127 -9.96 28.41 -5.39
C LEU A 127 -8.59 27.74 -5.21
N MET A 128 -7.92 27.37 -6.31
CA MET A 128 -6.56 26.83 -6.27
C MET A 128 -5.56 27.78 -5.61
N GLN A 129 -5.60 29.07 -5.96
CA GLN A 129 -4.70 30.07 -5.37
C GLN A 129 -4.94 30.24 -3.87
N LEU A 130 -6.20 30.22 -3.42
CA LEU A 130 -6.54 30.32 -2.01
C LEU A 130 -6.07 29.10 -1.21
N ILE A 131 -6.27 27.89 -1.76
CA ILE A 131 -5.78 26.66 -1.12
C ILE A 131 -4.24 26.67 -1.02
N GLN A 132 -3.54 27.10 -2.08
CA GLN A 132 -2.09 27.24 -2.07
C GLN A 132 -1.60 28.30 -1.06
N ARG A 133 -2.31 29.41 -0.91
CA ARG A 133 -2.01 30.43 0.12
C ARG A 133 -2.21 29.89 1.53
N CYS A 134 -3.27 29.10 1.76
CA CYS A 134 -3.49 28.41 3.04
C CYS A 134 -2.31 27.47 3.35
N ALA A 135 -1.89 26.66 2.37
CA ALA A 135 -0.76 25.76 2.52
C ALA A 135 0.56 26.51 2.78
N ALA A 136 0.82 27.62 2.06
CA ALA A 136 2.03 28.42 2.21
C ALA A 136 2.14 29.16 3.55
N ARG A 137 1.01 29.59 4.14
CA ARG A 137 0.97 30.24 5.46
C ARG A 137 1.16 29.26 6.61
N GLN A 138 0.72 28.01 6.46
CA GLN A 138 1.05 26.95 7.42
C GLN A 138 2.55 26.63 7.43
N SER A 139 3.27 26.92 6.34
CA SER A 139 4.73 26.78 6.23
C SER A 139 5.55 28.05 6.54
N GLY A 140 4.93 29.15 6.98
CA GLY A 140 5.60 30.46 7.09
C GLY A 140 6.10 30.83 8.49
N SER A 141 7.40 30.63 8.74
CA SER A 141 8.22 31.68 9.37
C SER A 141 8.99 32.38 8.25
N SER A 142 9.03 33.71 8.29
CA SER A 142 9.55 34.55 7.22
C SER A 142 11.07 34.64 7.21
N HIS A 143 11.75 33.81 6.40
CA HIS A 143 12.86 34.16 5.49
C HIS A 143 13.44 32.91 4.78
N PRO A 144 14.09 33.06 3.61
CA PRO A 144 14.32 31.98 2.66
C PRO A 144 15.58 31.14 2.96
N ILE A 145 15.48 29.83 2.65
CA ILE A 145 16.57 28.86 2.40
C ILE A 145 17.49 28.51 3.59
N ALA A 146 17.20 27.37 4.23
CA ALA A 146 18.14 26.26 4.47
C ALA A 146 17.35 25.06 5.04
N LEU A 147 17.42 23.91 4.38
CA LEU A 147 16.84 22.65 4.87
C LEU A 147 17.72 22.11 5.99
N GLU A 148 17.29 22.26 7.25
CA GLU A 148 17.78 21.42 8.34
C GLU A 148 16.66 20.51 8.86
N GLU A 149 16.87 19.21 8.66
CA GLU A 149 16.09 18.11 9.22
C GLU A 149 16.32 18.02 10.73
N SER A 150 15.40 18.55 11.53
CA SER A 150 15.09 17.93 12.83
C SER A 150 13.80 18.49 13.41
N THR A 151 13.06 17.61 14.09
CA THR A 151 11.87 17.89 14.93
C THR A 151 10.49 17.90 14.25
N LEU A 152 10.06 16.72 13.76
CA LEU A 152 8.63 16.36 13.69
C LEU A 152 8.44 14.95 14.25
N ARG A 153 8.17 14.85 15.55
CA ARG A 153 7.48 13.70 16.16
C ARG A 153 6.00 14.08 16.30
N PRO A 154 5.03 13.26 15.85
CA PRO A 154 3.63 13.50 16.17
C PRO A 154 3.38 13.22 17.66
N SER A 155 2.75 14.17 18.34
CA SER A 155 2.28 13.98 19.71
C SER A 155 0.94 13.25 19.69
N ALA A 156 0.81 12.22 20.53
CA ALA A 156 -0.41 11.43 20.67
C ALA A 156 -1.43 12.19 21.53
N SER A 157 -2.53 12.65 20.95
CA SER A 157 -3.73 13.13 21.66
C SER A 157 -4.88 13.35 20.68
N VAL A 158 -6.12 13.14 21.14
CA VAL A 158 -7.42 13.36 20.45
C VAL A 158 -8.01 12.13 19.74
N LEU A 159 -8.27 11.09 20.54
CA LEU A 159 -9.37 10.14 20.34
C LEU A 159 -10.13 10.09 21.66
N MET A 160 -11.25 10.80 21.77
CA MET A 160 -12.43 10.48 22.62
C MET A 160 -13.49 11.57 22.43
N ALA A 161 -14.59 11.26 21.73
CA ALA A 161 -15.94 11.74 22.07
C ALA A 161 -16.96 11.08 21.13
N GLY A 162 -18.00 10.47 21.70
CA GLY A 162 -19.16 9.99 20.93
C GLY A 162 -19.85 8.77 21.53
N GLU A 163 -20.32 8.84 22.77
CA GLU A 163 -21.36 7.93 23.25
C GLU A 163 -22.73 8.37 22.75
N GLY A 164 -23.56 7.36 22.41
CA GLY A 164 -25.01 7.44 22.42
C GLY A 164 -25.67 7.25 21.05
N TYR A 165 -26.23 6.06 20.79
CA TYR A 165 -27.61 5.88 20.32
C TYR A 165 -28.00 4.39 20.42
N LYS A 166 -29.14 4.14 21.06
CA LYS A 166 -29.81 2.83 21.19
C LYS A 166 -30.66 2.57 19.95
N THR A 167 -30.58 1.37 19.36
CA THR A 167 -31.72 0.71 18.71
C THR A 167 -31.60 -0.81 18.87
N SER A 168 -32.72 -1.44 19.21
CA SER A 168 -32.83 -2.86 19.54
C SER A 168 -32.76 -3.75 18.30
N GLY A 169 -32.03 -4.86 18.43
CA GLY A 169 -32.02 -5.97 17.50
C GLY A 169 -31.07 -7.01 18.06
N ARG A 170 -31.60 -8.12 18.58
CA ARG A 170 -30.81 -9.18 19.23
C ARG A 170 -29.86 -9.84 18.22
N VAL A 171 -28.63 -9.34 18.17
CA VAL A 171 -27.43 -10.10 17.83
C VAL A 171 -26.55 -9.99 19.07
N ALA A 172 -26.09 -11.13 19.58
CA ALA A 172 -25.27 -11.18 20.79
C ALA A 172 -24.09 -10.18 20.64
N PRO A 173 -23.88 -9.26 21.60
CA PRO A 173 -22.82 -8.28 21.50
C PRO A 173 -21.48 -9.03 21.54
N VAL A 174 -20.69 -8.89 20.47
CA VAL A 174 -19.26 -9.20 20.50
C VAL A 174 -18.67 -8.33 21.62
N PRO A 175 -17.97 -8.91 22.61
CA PRO A 175 -17.45 -8.15 23.74
C PRO A 175 -16.61 -6.96 23.25
N ARG A 176 -16.95 -5.76 23.72
CA ARG A 176 -16.25 -4.48 23.47
C ARG A 176 -14.83 -4.42 24.06
N THR A 177 -14.21 -5.55 24.36
CA THR A 177 -12.87 -5.66 24.96
C THR A 177 -11.79 -6.16 23.97
N LEU A 178 -12.12 -6.30 22.68
CA LEU A 178 -11.19 -6.75 21.62
C LEU A 178 -10.62 -5.61 20.75
N LEU A 179 -10.89 -4.35 21.06
CA LEU A 179 -10.63 -3.21 20.16
C LEU A 179 -9.78 -2.07 20.71
N ASP A 180 -9.22 -2.17 21.92
CA ASP A 180 -8.16 -1.27 22.36
C ASP A 180 -6.81 -2.00 22.32
N PRO A 181 -5.82 -1.55 21.51
CA PRO A 181 -4.44 -1.91 21.82
C PRO A 181 -4.14 -1.41 23.24
N PRO A 182 -3.41 -2.15 24.08
CA PRO A 182 -3.04 -1.68 25.41
C PRO A 182 -2.44 -0.28 25.30
N ARG A 183 -3.05 0.71 25.98
CA ARG A 183 -2.57 2.10 26.08
C ARG A 183 -1.27 2.18 26.91
N ALA A 184 -0.23 1.53 26.41
CA ALA A 184 1.16 1.90 26.57
C ALA A 184 1.68 2.04 25.13
N LEU A 185 2.65 2.91 24.86
CA LEU A 185 3.39 2.89 23.59
C LEU A 185 3.99 1.49 23.40
N SER A 186 3.24 0.55 22.80
CA SER A 186 3.76 -0.76 22.51
C SER A 186 4.81 -0.54 21.45
N LYS A 187 6.09 -0.62 21.84
CA LYS A 187 7.21 -0.61 20.90
C LYS A 187 6.84 -1.58 19.78
N TRP A 188 6.90 -1.13 18.52
CA TRP A 188 6.68 -2.00 17.38
C TRP A 188 7.64 -3.19 17.51
N THR A 189 7.11 -4.38 17.76
CA THR A 189 7.88 -5.63 17.75
C THR A 189 7.59 -6.35 16.42
N PRO A 190 8.50 -7.20 15.93
CA PRO A 190 8.24 -8.02 14.74
C PRO A 190 6.99 -8.89 14.87
N LYS A 191 6.72 -9.43 16.07
CA LYS A 191 5.48 -10.18 16.35
C LYS A 191 4.23 -9.30 16.18
N PHE A 192 4.24 -8.08 16.74
CA PHE A 192 3.13 -7.15 16.59
C PHE A 192 2.93 -6.71 15.14
N TRP A 193 4.02 -6.47 14.41
CA TRP A 193 3.99 -6.14 12.98
C TRP A 193 3.28 -7.22 12.17
N LEU A 194 3.66 -8.50 12.36
CA LEU A 194 3.02 -9.63 11.69
C LEU A 194 1.55 -9.79 12.09
N ALA A 195 1.19 -9.51 13.36
CA ALA A 195 -0.21 -9.56 13.81
C ALA A 195 -1.10 -8.51 13.12
N GLN A 196 -0.55 -7.35 12.71
CA GLN A 196 -1.27 -6.37 11.90
C GLN A 196 -1.57 -6.90 10.50
N VAL A 197 -0.65 -7.66 9.90
CA VAL A 197 -0.89 -8.34 8.62
C VAL A 197 -2.00 -9.39 8.76
N GLU A 198 -2.00 -10.17 9.84
CA GLU A 198 -3.09 -11.12 10.11
C GLU A 198 -4.45 -10.41 10.23
N ARG A 199 -4.50 -9.22 10.82
CA ARG A 199 -5.72 -8.38 10.88
C ARG A 199 -6.17 -7.97 9.48
N ILE A 200 -5.24 -7.55 8.61
CA ILE A 200 -5.56 -7.23 7.20
C ILE A 200 -6.13 -8.47 6.50
N ASN A 201 -5.51 -9.64 6.66
CA ASN A 201 -6.01 -10.88 6.07
C ASN A 201 -7.43 -11.24 6.52
N ARG A 202 -7.74 -11.07 7.82
CA ARG A 202 -9.11 -11.26 8.34
C ARG A 202 -10.11 -10.29 7.71
N MET A 203 -9.71 -9.05 7.48
CA MET A 203 -10.54 -8.05 6.79
C MET A 203 -10.78 -8.41 5.32
N LEU A 204 -9.77 -8.93 4.62
CA LEU A 204 -9.88 -9.33 3.22
C LEU A 204 -10.64 -10.65 3.03
N HIS A 205 -10.71 -11.51 4.05
CA HIS A 205 -11.32 -12.84 3.97
C HIS A 205 -12.75 -12.84 3.39
N PRO A 206 -13.71 -12.00 3.84
CA PRO A 206 -15.07 -11.99 3.27
C PRO A 206 -15.11 -11.60 1.80
N LEU A 207 -14.10 -10.87 1.31
CA LEU A 207 -14.00 -10.49 -0.10
C LEU A 207 -13.61 -11.70 -0.93
N THR A 208 -12.61 -12.46 -0.44
CA THR A 208 -12.12 -13.69 -1.08
C THR A 208 -13.13 -14.82 -1.13
N MET A 209 -14.13 -14.83 -0.24
CA MET A 209 -15.17 -15.86 -0.22
C MET A 209 -16.37 -15.54 -1.12
N ARG A 210 -16.53 -14.28 -1.55
CA ARG A 210 -17.69 -13.83 -2.36
C ARG A 210 -17.46 -13.95 -3.87
N ASP A 211 -16.22 -14.08 -4.29
CA ASP A 211 -15.83 -14.10 -5.69
C ASP A 211 -15.18 -15.46 -6.01
N HIS A 212 -16.01 -16.49 -6.20
CA HIS A 212 -15.55 -17.84 -6.54
C HIS A 212 -14.80 -17.91 -7.88
N ASP A 213 -14.93 -16.88 -8.72
CA ASP A 213 -14.27 -16.79 -10.03
C ASP A 213 -12.90 -16.08 -9.96
N ALA A 214 -12.56 -15.43 -8.85
CA ALA A 214 -11.26 -14.78 -8.68
C ALA A 214 -10.16 -15.82 -8.41
N SER A 215 -9.28 -16.03 -9.40
CA SER A 215 -8.11 -16.89 -9.23
C SER A 215 -7.20 -16.35 -8.13
N PRO A 216 -6.69 -17.20 -7.23
CA PRO A 216 -5.74 -16.77 -6.21
C PRO A 216 -4.44 -16.27 -6.85
N VAL A 217 -3.79 -15.31 -6.18
CA VAL A 217 -2.45 -14.85 -6.58
C VAL A 217 -1.46 -16.00 -6.39
N LYS A 218 -0.65 -16.25 -7.41
CA LYS A 218 0.34 -17.34 -7.42
C LYS A 218 1.74 -16.78 -7.19
N ILE A 219 2.44 -17.35 -6.21
CA ILE A 219 3.77 -16.89 -5.79
C ILE A 219 4.74 -18.06 -5.83
N ALA A 220 5.88 -17.92 -6.52
CA ALA A 220 6.96 -18.89 -6.44
C ALA A 220 8.09 -18.40 -5.52
N VAL A 221 8.57 -19.28 -4.65
CA VAL A 221 9.69 -19.04 -3.72
C VAL A 221 10.89 -19.86 -4.17
N PHE A 222 11.97 -19.17 -4.52
CA PHE A 222 13.19 -19.78 -5.04
C PHE A 222 14.24 -19.84 -3.93
N ASP A 223 14.47 -21.03 -3.40
CA ASP A 223 15.31 -21.20 -2.20
C ASP A 223 15.85 -22.65 -2.04
N THR A 224 16.23 -23.04 -0.82
CA THR A 224 16.76 -24.37 -0.46
C THR A 224 15.72 -25.48 -0.36
N GLY A 225 14.44 -25.13 -0.48
CA GLY A 225 13.29 -26.03 -0.43
C GLY A 225 12.36 -25.73 0.75
N TYR A 226 11.59 -26.72 1.20
CA TYR A 226 10.90 -26.66 2.49
C TYR A 226 10.81 -28.05 3.14
N SER A 227 10.74 -28.10 4.47
CA SER A 227 10.58 -29.34 5.24
C SER A 227 9.23 -29.40 5.94
N LEU A 228 8.42 -30.42 5.63
CA LEU A 228 7.13 -30.69 6.31
C LEU A 228 7.30 -31.07 7.79
N GLU A 229 8.48 -31.49 8.21
CA GLU A 229 8.76 -31.88 9.59
C GLU A 229 9.16 -30.68 10.47
N SER A 230 9.27 -29.49 9.88
CA SER A 230 9.65 -28.28 10.61
C SER A 230 8.46 -27.72 11.37
N SER A 231 8.57 -27.69 12.70
CA SER A 231 7.62 -27.00 13.59
C SER A 231 7.53 -25.49 13.29
N TYR A 232 8.46 -24.92 12.51
CA TYR A 232 8.42 -23.54 12.05
C TYR A 232 7.28 -23.28 11.05
N LEU A 233 6.89 -24.28 10.23
CA LEU A 233 5.70 -24.18 9.38
C LEU A 233 4.42 -24.22 10.22
N ASP A 234 4.41 -25.06 11.26
CA ASP A 234 3.28 -25.22 12.19
C ASP A 234 3.08 -24.01 13.09
N THR A 235 4.17 -23.42 13.58
CA THR A 235 4.20 -22.21 14.42
C THR A 235 3.43 -21.06 13.77
N TYR A 236 3.38 -21.03 12.44
CA TYR A 236 2.79 -19.93 11.70
C TYR A 236 1.52 -20.26 10.93
N THR A 237 1.27 -21.51 10.54
CA THR A 237 0.25 -21.75 9.51
C THR A 237 -0.73 -22.89 9.75
N HIS A 238 -0.39 -24.03 10.38
CA HIS A 238 -1.28 -25.22 10.46
C HIS A 238 -1.97 -25.59 9.11
N GLU A 239 -1.45 -25.10 7.99
CA GLU A 239 -2.08 -25.10 6.67
C GLU A 239 -1.11 -25.62 5.61
N GLU A 240 -0.18 -26.49 6.00
CA GLU A 240 0.79 -27.18 5.14
C GLU A 240 0.16 -27.84 3.90
N LYS A 241 -1.11 -28.25 3.99
CA LYS A 241 -1.90 -28.77 2.86
C LYS A 241 -1.98 -27.79 1.68
N ARG A 242 -1.82 -26.48 1.92
CA ARG A 242 -1.76 -25.45 0.86
C ARG A 242 -0.52 -25.54 -0.01
N LEU A 243 0.54 -26.21 0.46
CA LEU A 243 1.74 -26.49 -0.32
C LEU A 243 1.63 -27.81 -1.10
N SER A 244 0.58 -28.61 -0.85
CA SER A 244 0.38 -29.89 -1.55
C SER A 244 0.23 -29.66 -3.05
N GLY A 245 1.06 -30.34 -3.85
CA GLY A 245 1.08 -30.18 -5.30
C GLY A 245 1.84 -28.95 -5.81
N HIS A 246 2.43 -28.15 -4.91
CA HIS A 246 3.15 -26.91 -5.26
C HIS A 246 4.67 -27.01 -4.99
N TRP A 247 5.24 -28.21 -5.11
CA TRP A 247 6.66 -28.49 -4.93
C TRP A 247 7.37 -28.74 -6.26
N VAL A 248 8.51 -28.09 -6.47
CA VAL A 248 9.40 -28.33 -7.61
C VAL A 248 10.85 -28.36 -7.14
N ASP A 249 11.58 -29.43 -7.47
CA ASP A 249 13.01 -29.56 -7.16
C ASP A 249 13.85 -29.58 -8.45
N TRP A 250 14.66 -28.55 -8.63
CA TRP A 250 15.61 -28.44 -9.75
C TRP A 250 17.02 -28.91 -9.42
N VAL A 251 17.29 -29.29 -8.16
CA VAL A 251 18.62 -29.67 -7.71
C VAL A 251 18.81 -31.17 -7.80
N GLU A 252 17.91 -31.94 -7.19
CA GLU A 252 18.00 -33.40 -7.10
C GLU A 252 16.76 -34.11 -7.66
N ASN A 253 15.79 -33.36 -8.20
CA ASN A 253 14.52 -33.88 -8.72
C ASN A 253 13.76 -34.73 -7.68
N SER A 254 13.83 -34.33 -6.40
CA SER A 254 13.09 -34.99 -5.32
C SER A 254 11.59 -34.85 -5.54
N ARG A 255 10.86 -35.96 -5.42
CA ARG A 255 9.39 -35.98 -5.48
C ARG A 255 8.73 -35.46 -4.21
N THR A 256 9.47 -35.46 -3.09
CA THR A 256 8.98 -35.00 -1.79
C THR A 256 9.71 -33.71 -1.39
N PRO A 257 9.01 -32.80 -0.68
CA PRO A 257 9.64 -31.62 -0.11
C PRO A 257 10.84 -31.98 0.76
N VAL A 258 11.93 -31.25 0.58
CA VAL A 258 13.13 -31.38 1.38
C VAL A 258 13.80 -30.03 1.54
N ASP A 259 14.29 -29.75 2.74
CA ASP A 259 15.15 -28.60 3.03
C ASP A 259 16.14 -28.98 4.12
N VAL A 260 17.41 -29.06 3.76
CA VAL A 260 18.51 -29.41 4.67
C VAL A 260 19.25 -28.18 5.21
N ASP A 261 18.95 -27.00 4.68
CA ASP A 261 19.52 -25.72 5.14
C ASP A 261 18.58 -25.03 6.14
N GLY A 262 17.27 -25.14 5.91
CA GLY A 262 16.22 -24.48 6.68
C GLY A 262 15.84 -23.11 6.14
N HIS A 263 16.70 -22.47 5.33
CA HIS A 263 16.45 -21.11 4.83
C HIS A 263 15.15 -21.03 4.01
N GLY A 264 14.94 -21.96 3.07
CA GLY A 264 13.74 -22.00 2.24
C GLY A 264 12.47 -22.29 3.02
N THR A 265 12.54 -23.16 4.03
CA THR A 265 11.43 -23.38 4.98
C THR A 265 11.06 -22.07 5.67
N ALA A 266 12.04 -21.30 6.12
CA ALA A 266 11.78 -20.01 6.78
C ALA A 266 11.10 -19.01 5.84
N MET A 267 11.60 -18.87 4.60
CA MET A 267 11.03 -17.94 3.61
C MET A 267 9.61 -18.35 3.19
N THR A 268 9.38 -19.65 3.00
CA THR A 268 8.06 -20.22 2.67
C THR A 268 7.06 -19.94 3.79
N SER A 269 7.42 -20.19 5.06
CA SER A 269 6.56 -19.91 6.22
C SER A 269 6.16 -18.43 6.31
N LEU A 270 7.09 -17.51 6.06
CA LEU A 270 6.79 -16.07 6.07
C LEU A 270 5.74 -15.71 5.01
N LEU A 271 5.88 -16.21 3.78
CA LEU A 271 4.88 -15.97 2.73
C LEU A 271 3.52 -16.57 3.04
N MET A 272 3.49 -17.80 3.57
CA MET A 272 2.24 -18.44 3.96
C MET A 272 1.49 -17.62 5.03
N LYS A 273 2.23 -17.02 5.97
CA LYS A 273 1.70 -16.11 6.98
C LYS A 273 1.19 -14.79 6.39
N MET A 274 1.96 -14.19 5.49
CA MET A 274 1.61 -12.91 4.89
C MET A 274 0.34 -13.01 4.05
N THR A 275 0.15 -14.13 3.35
CA THR A 275 -0.96 -14.31 2.41
C THR A 275 -1.62 -15.68 2.51
N PRO A 276 -2.61 -15.86 3.42
CA PRO A 276 -3.33 -17.13 3.61
C PRO A 276 -4.15 -17.60 2.42
N LYS A 277 -4.41 -16.73 1.44
CA LYS A 277 -5.25 -17.01 0.27
C LYS A 277 -4.46 -17.09 -1.05
N ALA A 278 -3.14 -16.89 -1.01
CA ALA A 278 -2.28 -17.09 -2.16
C ALA A 278 -1.91 -18.58 -2.33
N GLU A 279 -1.71 -19.00 -3.58
CA GLU A 279 -1.06 -20.26 -3.92
C GLU A 279 0.46 -20.05 -3.90
N ILE A 280 1.15 -20.85 -3.09
CA ILE A 280 2.60 -20.73 -2.90
C ILE A 280 3.28 -21.97 -3.46
N PHE A 281 4.14 -21.75 -4.45
CA PHE A 281 5.00 -22.73 -5.08
C PHE A 281 6.39 -22.64 -4.48
N THR A 282 6.87 -23.72 -3.87
CA THR A 282 8.26 -23.78 -3.40
C THR A 282 9.11 -24.45 -4.47
N VAL A 283 10.09 -23.70 -4.95
CA VAL A 283 10.99 -24.09 -6.05
C VAL A 283 12.40 -24.19 -5.49
N ARG A 284 12.87 -25.41 -5.27
CA ARG A 284 14.23 -25.67 -4.77
C ARG A 284 15.23 -25.50 -5.90
N VAL A 285 16.13 -24.53 -5.76
CA VAL A 285 17.15 -24.17 -6.77
C VAL A 285 18.58 -24.32 -6.26
N ILE A 286 18.75 -24.43 -4.95
CA ILE A 286 20.01 -24.74 -4.27
C ILE A 286 19.76 -25.76 -3.17
N LYS A 287 20.77 -26.53 -2.77
CA LYS A 287 20.65 -27.48 -1.65
C LYS A 287 21.01 -26.84 -0.32
N ARG A 288 22.10 -26.07 -0.30
CA ARG A 288 22.52 -25.21 0.81
C ARG A 288 22.97 -23.86 0.27
N ARG A 289 23.02 -22.86 1.15
CA ARG A 289 23.44 -21.49 0.76
C ARG A 289 24.86 -21.44 0.16
N GLN A 290 25.74 -22.37 0.51
CA GLN A 290 27.10 -22.46 -0.05
C GLN A 290 27.13 -22.92 -1.52
N ASP A 291 26.07 -23.55 -2.01
CA ASP A 291 26.01 -24.09 -3.38
C ASP A 291 25.66 -23.00 -4.42
N LEU A 292 25.34 -21.79 -3.96
CA LEU A 292 24.76 -20.72 -4.77
C LEU A 292 25.66 -20.34 -5.96
N GLU A 293 26.98 -20.28 -5.77
CA GLU A 293 27.95 -19.86 -6.80
C GLU A 293 27.93 -20.70 -8.08
N THR A 294 27.35 -21.91 -8.04
CA THR A 294 27.28 -22.85 -9.16
C THR A 294 25.85 -23.09 -9.68
N SER A 295 24.88 -22.34 -9.17
CA SER A 295 23.45 -22.60 -9.38
C SER A 295 22.79 -21.79 -10.50
N GLN A 296 23.54 -20.95 -11.22
CA GLN A 296 23.01 -19.97 -12.17
C GLN A 296 22.12 -20.60 -13.24
N ALA A 297 22.60 -21.68 -13.86
CA ALA A 297 21.84 -22.41 -14.88
C ALA A 297 20.58 -23.09 -14.33
N ILE A 298 20.60 -23.51 -13.06
CA ILE A 298 19.44 -24.09 -12.37
C ILE A 298 18.40 -22.99 -12.11
N VAL A 299 18.83 -21.85 -11.55
CA VAL A 299 17.98 -20.69 -11.27
C VAL A 299 17.30 -20.20 -12.56
N ALA A 300 18.07 -20.05 -13.65
CA ALA A 300 17.53 -19.61 -14.94
C ALA A 300 16.44 -20.54 -15.49
N LYS A 301 16.66 -21.87 -15.45
CA LYS A 301 15.64 -22.87 -15.87
C LYS A 301 14.39 -22.81 -14.99
N ALA A 302 14.58 -22.67 -13.69
CA ALA A 302 13.50 -22.56 -12.73
C ALA A 302 12.64 -21.31 -12.97
N ILE A 303 13.26 -20.16 -13.30
CA ILE A 303 12.55 -18.91 -13.62
C ILE A 303 11.62 -19.11 -14.83
N LEU A 304 12.13 -19.72 -15.91
CA LEU A 304 11.33 -20.00 -17.10
C LEU A 304 10.19 -20.97 -16.81
N HIS A 305 10.43 -22.01 -16.00
CA HIS A 305 9.38 -22.93 -15.56
C HIS A 305 8.30 -22.21 -14.74
N ALA A 306 8.69 -21.39 -13.76
CA ALA A 306 7.73 -20.63 -12.95
C ALA A 306 6.84 -19.72 -13.81
N ALA A 307 7.40 -19.08 -14.84
CA ALA A 307 6.65 -18.24 -15.76
C ALA A 307 5.72 -19.03 -16.71
N THR A 308 6.14 -20.21 -17.16
CA THR A 308 5.43 -20.97 -18.21
C THR A 308 4.49 -22.03 -17.65
N ALA A 309 4.99 -22.98 -16.85
CA ALA A 309 4.21 -24.14 -16.42
C ALA A 309 3.48 -23.85 -15.09
N LEU A 310 4.11 -23.15 -14.15
CA LEU A 310 3.42 -22.74 -12.92
C LEU A 310 2.54 -21.50 -13.13
N ASN A 311 2.86 -20.70 -14.14
CA ASN A 311 2.17 -19.46 -14.52
C ASN A 311 2.00 -18.51 -13.32
N VAL A 312 3.04 -18.33 -12.51
CA VAL A 312 2.97 -17.49 -11.30
C VAL A 312 2.86 -15.99 -11.62
N ASP A 313 2.38 -15.21 -10.66
CA ASP A 313 2.28 -13.75 -10.74
C ASP A 313 3.49 -13.05 -10.09
N ILE A 314 4.09 -13.71 -9.09
CA ILE A 314 5.21 -13.20 -8.31
C ILE A 314 6.28 -14.29 -8.19
N ILE A 315 7.55 -13.90 -8.34
CA ILE A 315 8.73 -14.70 -8.00
C ILE A 315 9.49 -13.98 -6.88
N SER A 316 9.71 -14.68 -5.76
CA SER A 316 10.48 -14.22 -4.59
C SER A 316 11.82 -14.96 -4.54
N LEU A 317 12.92 -14.22 -4.66
CA LEU A 317 14.30 -14.70 -4.70
C LEU A 317 15.04 -14.21 -3.45
N SER A 318 15.09 -15.02 -2.40
CA SER A 318 15.83 -14.69 -1.17
C SER A 318 17.32 -15.05 -1.26
N LEU A 319 17.90 -14.87 -2.46
CA LEU A 319 19.27 -15.20 -2.84
C LEU A 319 19.86 -14.13 -3.77
N GLY A 320 21.19 -14.06 -3.88
CA GLY A 320 21.89 -13.11 -4.73
C GLY A 320 23.31 -13.53 -5.09
N PHE A 321 23.77 -13.09 -6.25
CA PHE A 321 25.07 -13.33 -6.83
C PHE A 321 25.89 -12.03 -6.81
N PRO A 322 27.19 -12.07 -6.47
CA PRO A 322 28.03 -10.87 -6.46
C PRO A 322 28.17 -10.21 -7.84
N ASN A 323 28.12 -11.00 -8.91
CA ASN A 323 28.28 -10.54 -10.28
C ASN A 323 27.02 -10.84 -11.09
N GLU A 324 26.76 -10.03 -12.12
CA GLU A 324 25.73 -10.36 -13.10
C GLU A 324 26.01 -11.69 -13.81
N ASP A 325 24.95 -12.45 -14.06
CA ASP A 325 24.98 -13.65 -14.87
C ASP A 325 24.03 -13.50 -16.05
N GLU A 326 24.55 -13.68 -17.28
CA GLU A 326 23.77 -13.48 -18.50
C GLU A 326 22.62 -14.49 -18.61
N THR A 327 22.83 -15.73 -18.15
CA THR A 327 21.82 -16.80 -18.23
C THR A 327 20.60 -16.45 -17.38
N ILE A 328 20.81 -15.96 -16.16
CA ILE A 328 19.71 -15.50 -15.29
C ILE A 328 19.08 -14.23 -15.84
N ARG A 329 19.88 -13.26 -16.32
CA ARG A 329 19.39 -12.00 -16.89
C ARG A 329 18.45 -12.25 -18.08
N ASP A 330 18.86 -13.15 -18.97
CA ASP A 330 18.08 -13.54 -20.13
C ASP A 330 16.82 -14.31 -19.72
N ALA A 331 16.91 -15.20 -18.72
CA ALA A 331 15.76 -15.92 -18.20
C ALA A 331 14.71 -14.99 -17.55
N ILE A 332 15.13 -13.99 -16.76
CA ILE A 332 14.23 -12.98 -16.19
C ILE A 332 13.56 -12.18 -17.31
N SER A 333 14.35 -11.68 -18.27
CA SER A 333 13.83 -10.90 -19.40
C SER A 333 12.83 -11.70 -20.23
N GLU A 334 13.13 -12.97 -20.50
CA GLU A 334 12.26 -13.87 -21.25
C GLU A 334 10.99 -14.22 -20.48
N ALA A 335 11.08 -14.50 -19.18
CA ALA A 335 9.92 -14.75 -18.33
C ALA A 335 8.95 -13.56 -18.32
N ILE A 336 9.48 -12.33 -18.22
CA ILE A 336 8.69 -11.09 -18.31
C ILE A 336 8.04 -10.97 -19.69
N ARG A 337 8.78 -11.28 -20.77
CA ARG A 337 8.25 -11.25 -22.14
C ARG A 337 7.10 -12.24 -22.33
N ILE A 338 7.26 -13.50 -21.90
CA ILE A 338 6.24 -14.55 -21.95
C ILE A 338 4.97 -14.11 -21.20
N LYS A 339 5.16 -13.52 -20.01
CA LYS A 339 4.06 -13.01 -19.17
C LYS A 339 3.54 -11.64 -19.61
N LYS A 340 4.02 -11.09 -20.74
CA LYS A 340 3.64 -9.77 -21.30
C LYS A 340 3.81 -8.62 -20.29
N GLY A 341 4.84 -8.69 -19.46
CA GLY A 341 5.10 -7.74 -18.38
C GLY A 341 4.37 -8.03 -17.06
N ASN A 342 3.45 -9.00 -17.02
CA ASN A 342 2.63 -9.33 -15.85
C ASN A 342 3.30 -10.40 -14.97
N LEU A 343 4.53 -10.13 -14.54
CA LEU A 343 5.29 -10.97 -13.61
C LEU A 343 6.19 -10.07 -12.77
N LEU A 344 6.05 -10.16 -11.45
CA LEU A 344 6.84 -9.38 -10.51
C LEU A 344 8.00 -10.23 -9.96
N PHE A 345 9.19 -9.66 -9.96
CA PHE A 345 10.37 -10.26 -9.33
C PHE A 345 10.74 -9.45 -8.09
N PHE A 346 10.95 -10.12 -6.97
CA PHE A 346 11.50 -9.55 -5.75
C PHE A 346 12.79 -10.28 -5.42
N ALA A 347 13.86 -9.55 -5.11
CA ALA A 347 15.12 -10.15 -4.73
C ALA A 347 15.76 -9.43 -3.53
N ALA A 348 16.44 -10.20 -2.69
CA ALA A 348 17.18 -9.70 -1.53
C ALA A 348 18.34 -8.82 -2.00
N ALA A 349 18.45 -7.60 -1.46
CA ALA A 349 19.47 -6.63 -1.89
C ALA A 349 20.90 -7.11 -1.57
N ALA A 350 21.27 -7.26 -0.30
CA ALA A 350 22.49 -7.89 0.21
C ALA A 350 22.48 -7.82 1.74
N ASN A 351 23.38 -8.55 2.42
CA ASN A 351 23.51 -8.52 3.89
C ASN A 351 24.92 -8.15 4.37
N ASP A 352 25.70 -7.46 3.54
CA ASP A 352 27.08 -7.04 3.87
C ASP A 352 27.16 -5.55 4.25
N GLY A 353 26.01 -4.93 4.50
CA GLY A 353 25.85 -3.49 4.69
C GLY A 353 26.55 -2.67 3.61
N SER A 354 27.21 -1.59 4.00
CA SER A 354 27.93 -0.73 3.06
C SER A 354 29.25 -1.30 2.51
N ASN A 355 29.62 -2.53 2.87
CA ASN A 355 30.86 -3.15 2.38
C ASN A 355 30.71 -3.80 1.00
N ARG A 356 29.49 -3.96 0.50
CA ARG A 356 29.19 -4.44 -0.86
C ARG A 356 27.96 -3.76 -1.41
N HIS A 357 27.93 -3.53 -2.72
CA HIS A 357 26.73 -3.11 -3.42
C HIS A 357 25.66 -4.21 -3.40
N GLU A 358 24.41 -3.82 -3.71
CA GLU A 358 23.34 -4.80 -3.89
C GLU A 358 23.69 -5.85 -4.96
N MET A 359 23.35 -7.09 -4.68
CA MET A 359 23.66 -8.26 -5.47
C MET A 359 22.72 -8.41 -6.66
N PHE A 360 23.16 -9.12 -7.69
CA PHE A 360 22.31 -9.54 -8.78
C PHE A 360 21.45 -10.74 -8.33
N PRO A 361 20.15 -10.86 -8.66
CA PRO A 361 19.40 -10.02 -9.60
C PRO A 361 18.70 -8.82 -8.97
N ALA A 362 18.89 -8.51 -7.68
CA ALA A 362 18.26 -7.34 -7.06
C ALA A 362 18.67 -6.02 -7.73
N SER A 363 19.93 -5.92 -8.20
CA SER A 363 20.44 -4.79 -8.99
C SER A 363 19.84 -4.66 -10.40
N MET A 364 19.13 -5.69 -10.90
CA MET A 364 18.57 -5.66 -12.25
C MET A 364 17.33 -4.76 -12.31
N GLU A 365 17.27 -3.84 -13.28
CA GLU A 365 16.16 -2.86 -13.38
C GLU A 365 14.76 -3.50 -13.51
N SER A 366 14.63 -4.73 -13.99
CA SER A 366 13.33 -5.41 -14.04
C SER A 366 12.89 -6.03 -12.70
N VAL A 367 13.76 -6.03 -11.70
CA VAL A 367 13.56 -6.66 -10.39
C VAL A 367 13.32 -5.59 -9.32
N ILE A 368 12.51 -5.91 -8.33
CA ILE A 368 12.28 -5.07 -7.15
C ILE A 368 13.30 -5.49 -6.08
N SER A 369 14.36 -4.70 -5.90
CA SER A 369 15.36 -4.85 -4.84
C SER A 369 14.72 -4.60 -3.46
N VAL A 370 14.91 -5.54 -2.52
CA VAL A 370 14.30 -5.48 -1.19
C VAL A 370 15.36 -5.40 -0.09
N ARG A 371 15.27 -4.35 0.74
CA ARG A 371 16.10 -4.12 1.92
C ARG A 371 15.36 -4.48 3.20
N ALA A 372 16.10 -4.76 4.28
CA ALA A 372 15.48 -5.04 5.58
C ALA A 372 15.41 -3.82 6.49
N THR A 373 14.26 -3.67 7.14
CA THR A 373 14.03 -2.73 8.22
C THR A 373 13.71 -3.47 9.50
N ASN A 374 13.91 -2.80 10.64
CA ASN A 374 13.29 -3.20 11.89
C ASN A 374 11.77 -2.96 11.84
N SER A 375 11.06 -3.44 12.88
CA SER A 375 9.60 -3.33 13.01
C SER A 375 9.09 -1.89 13.12
N ALA A 376 9.94 -0.92 13.41
CA ALA A 376 9.61 0.51 13.44
C ALA A 376 9.90 1.22 12.10
N GLY A 377 10.35 0.49 11.07
CA GLY A 377 10.63 1.04 9.73
C GLY A 377 11.99 1.73 9.59
N GLY A 378 12.91 1.52 10.55
CA GLY A 378 14.31 1.92 10.41
C GLY A 378 15.08 0.89 9.58
N PHE A 379 15.77 1.33 8.53
CA PHE A 379 16.69 0.49 7.76
C PHE A 379 17.81 0.02 8.69
N VAL A 380 18.19 -1.25 8.55
CA VAL A 380 19.22 -1.88 9.38
C VAL A 380 20.52 -1.84 8.59
N ASP A 381 21.56 -1.22 9.14
CA ASP A 381 22.81 -0.95 8.41
C ASP A 381 23.45 -2.20 7.79
N GLU A 382 23.36 -3.36 8.47
CA GLU A 382 23.85 -4.65 7.97
C GLU A 382 23.11 -5.11 6.69
N PHE A 383 21.88 -4.66 6.50
CA PHE A 383 20.97 -5.09 5.44
C PHE A 383 20.53 -3.93 4.52
N ASP A 384 21.34 -2.87 4.46
CA ASP A 384 21.10 -1.69 3.64
C ASP A 384 22.33 -1.38 2.75
N PRO A 385 22.56 -2.20 1.70
CA PRO A 385 23.68 -1.98 0.80
C PRO A 385 23.46 -0.74 -0.07
N PRO A 386 24.55 -0.05 -0.49
CA PRO A 386 24.48 0.98 -1.50
C PRO A 386 23.89 0.40 -2.80
N PRO A 387 23.04 1.16 -3.50
CA PRO A 387 22.51 0.71 -4.78
C PRO A 387 23.63 0.63 -5.83
N VAL A 388 23.34 -0.04 -6.96
CA VAL A 388 24.22 0.02 -8.14
C VAL A 388 24.02 1.33 -8.91
N ASP A 389 22.83 1.94 -8.81
CA ASP A 389 22.46 3.22 -9.43
C ASP A 389 21.87 4.19 -8.38
N ASP A 390 22.38 5.42 -8.36
CA ASP A 390 21.99 6.47 -7.43
C ASP A 390 20.68 7.17 -7.80
N GLU A 391 20.02 6.85 -8.91
CA GLU A 391 18.80 7.56 -9.35
C GLU A 391 17.47 6.97 -8.82
N GLY A 392 17.53 5.89 -8.04
CA GLY A 392 16.38 5.06 -7.64
C GLY A 392 15.78 5.34 -6.26
N ARG A 393 14.52 4.91 -6.05
CA ARG A 393 13.94 4.75 -4.72
C ARG A 393 14.30 3.37 -4.17
N LEU A 394 14.80 3.32 -2.95
CA LEU A 394 15.20 2.09 -2.26
C LEU A 394 14.08 1.66 -1.32
N TYR A 395 13.53 0.46 -1.50
CA TYR A 395 12.42 -0.02 -0.71
C TYR A 395 12.87 -1.04 0.34
N GLY A 396 12.33 -0.90 1.54
CA GLY A 396 12.55 -1.83 2.63
C GLY A 396 11.28 -2.14 3.39
N THR A 397 11.22 -3.33 3.99
CA THR A 397 10.13 -3.74 4.88
C THR A 397 10.69 -4.56 6.03
N LEU A 398 9.83 -5.07 6.92
CA LEU A 398 10.26 -5.86 8.07
C LEU A 398 11.18 -7.00 7.62
N GLY A 399 12.39 -7.04 8.17
CA GLY A 399 13.38 -8.08 7.90
C GLY A 399 14.39 -8.26 9.02
N HIS A 400 14.11 -7.74 10.22
CA HIS A 400 15.01 -7.84 11.37
C HIS A 400 14.25 -8.31 12.60
N ASP A 401 14.89 -9.21 13.34
CA ASP A 401 14.39 -9.84 14.56
C ASP A 401 13.04 -10.57 14.40
N ILE A 402 12.79 -11.13 13.22
CA ILE A 402 11.55 -11.88 12.96
C ILE A 402 11.55 -13.14 13.85
N PRO A 403 10.47 -13.43 14.59
CA PRO A 403 10.53 -14.48 15.60
C PRO A 403 10.76 -15.87 14.99
N GLY A 404 11.75 -16.58 15.53
CA GLY A 404 12.15 -17.92 15.14
C GLY A 404 12.78 -18.00 13.75
N ASN A 405 13.53 -19.09 13.52
CA ASN A 405 13.97 -19.53 12.21
C ASN A 405 13.78 -21.04 12.08
N ALA A 406 13.84 -21.57 10.86
CA ALA A 406 13.48 -22.96 10.59
C ALA A 406 14.44 -24.01 11.19
N VAL A 407 15.65 -23.60 11.59
CA VAL A 407 16.66 -24.49 12.21
C VAL A 407 16.57 -24.43 13.74
N ASP A 408 16.22 -23.26 14.28
CA ASP A 408 16.17 -22.96 15.69
C ASP A 408 15.09 -21.89 15.95
N GLU A 409 13.93 -22.35 16.42
CA GLU A 409 12.78 -21.47 16.72
C GLU A 409 13.07 -20.45 17.83
N THR A 410 14.14 -20.65 18.60
CA THR A 410 14.55 -19.73 19.66
C THR A 410 15.36 -18.54 19.12
N LYS A 411 15.86 -18.64 17.88
CA LYS A 411 16.69 -17.60 17.25
C LYS A 411 15.89 -16.81 16.22
N PRO A 412 15.98 -15.47 16.23
CA PRO A 412 15.32 -14.67 15.23
C PRO A 412 15.89 -14.88 13.82
N CYS A 413 15.06 -14.64 12.80
CA CYS A 413 15.45 -14.52 11.40
C CYS A 413 15.63 -13.04 11.03
N SER A 414 16.79 -12.70 10.46
CA SER A 414 17.15 -11.33 10.06
C SER A 414 17.86 -11.34 8.70
N GLY A 415 17.62 -10.31 7.89
CA GLY A 415 18.28 -10.07 6.61
C GLY A 415 17.32 -9.63 5.50
N CYS A 416 17.88 -9.14 4.40
CA CYS A 416 17.14 -8.85 3.16
C CYS A 416 16.40 -10.09 2.65
N SER A 417 16.97 -11.27 2.86
CA SER A 417 16.32 -12.56 2.55
C SER A 417 14.96 -12.68 3.21
N ALA A 418 14.81 -12.28 4.49
CA ALA A 418 13.54 -12.35 5.21
C ALA A 418 12.56 -11.21 4.81
N ALA A 419 13.08 -10.03 4.47
CA ALA A 419 12.26 -8.92 3.97
C ALA A 419 11.65 -9.20 2.60
N THR A 420 12.34 -9.96 1.74
CA THR A 420 11.92 -10.29 0.37
C THR A 420 10.55 -11.01 0.31
N PRO A 421 10.32 -12.15 0.99
CA PRO A 421 9.02 -12.81 1.01
C PRO A 421 7.93 -11.95 1.68
N ILE A 422 8.30 -11.10 2.65
CA ILE A 422 7.36 -10.16 3.27
C ILE A 422 6.90 -9.09 2.25
N MET A 423 7.82 -8.51 1.49
CA MET A 423 7.50 -7.53 0.45
C MET A 423 6.67 -8.15 -0.68
N ALA A 424 7.03 -9.37 -1.11
CA ALA A 424 6.25 -10.15 -2.06
C ALA A 424 4.83 -10.43 -1.54
N GLY A 425 4.70 -10.76 -0.26
CA GLY A 425 3.41 -10.92 0.43
C GLY A 425 2.58 -9.64 0.45
N ILE A 426 3.19 -8.48 0.71
CA ILE A 426 2.50 -7.17 0.63
C ILE A 426 1.97 -6.93 -0.80
N ALA A 427 2.78 -7.18 -1.82
CA ALA A 427 2.35 -7.07 -3.21
C ALA A 427 1.15 -7.99 -3.50
N ALA A 428 1.22 -9.24 -3.04
CA ALA A 428 0.13 -10.20 -3.20
C ALA A 428 -1.15 -9.78 -2.45
N LEU A 429 -1.07 -9.16 -1.26
CA LEU A 429 -2.24 -8.59 -0.57
C LEU A 429 -2.89 -7.47 -1.38
N LEU A 430 -2.07 -6.60 -1.98
CA LEU A 430 -2.54 -5.51 -2.84
C LEU A 430 -3.20 -6.06 -4.11
N LEU A 431 -2.57 -7.02 -4.79
CA LEU A 431 -3.13 -7.68 -5.97
C LEU A 431 -4.48 -8.35 -5.67
N GLN A 432 -4.56 -9.12 -4.58
CA GLN A 432 -5.81 -9.73 -4.13
C GLN A 432 -6.88 -8.67 -3.87
N TYR A 433 -6.57 -7.61 -3.12
CA TYR A 433 -7.51 -6.54 -2.85
C TYR A 433 -8.04 -5.88 -4.14
N ILE A 434 -7.14 -5.55 -5.06
CA ILE A 434 -7.46 -4.90 -6.33
C ILE A 434 -8.34 -5.80 -7.20
N GLN A 435 -7.99 -7.08 -7.32
CA GLN A 435 -8.74 -8.05 -8.11
C GLN A 435 -10.20 -8.16 -7.64
N HIS A 436 -10.44 -8.19 -6.32
CA HIS A 436 -11.79 -8.29 -5.76
C HIS A 436 -12.58 -6.99 -5.86
N ARG A 437 -11.95 -5.84 -5.62
CA ARG A 437 -12.65 -4.54 -5.61
C ARG A 437 -12.89 -3.96 -6.98
N LEU A 438 -12.02 -4.30 -7.93
CA LEU A 438 -12.19 -3.97 -9.33
C LEU A 438 -12.40 -5.28 -10.06
N SER A 439 -13.50 -6.01 -9.78
CA SER A 439 -13.85 -7.25 -10.50
C SER A 439 -14.73 -6.99 -11.73
N ASP A 440 -15.24 -5.77 -11.88
CA ASP A 440 -16.05 -5.38 -13.03
C ASP A 440 -15.24 -5.44 -14.35
N ARG A 441 -15.95 -5.70 -15.45
CA ARG A 441 -15.35 -5.84 -16.78
C ARG A 441 -15.12 -4.51 -17.51
N SER A 442 -15.16 -3.36 -16.81
CA SER A 442 -14.86 -2.08 -17.46
C SER A 442 -13.40 -2.04 -17.93
N ALA A 443 -13.18 -1.34 -19.05
CA ALA A 443 -11.83 -1.15 -19.59
C ALA A 443 -10.89 -0.43 -18.61
N SER A 444 -11.43 0.42 -17.73
CA SER A 444 -10.67 1.11 -16.69
C SER A 444 -10.17 0.13 -15.62
N SER A 445 -11.06 -0.70 -15.08
CA SER A 445 -10.73 -1.71 -14.07
C SER A 445 -9.76 -2.76 -14.63
N GLU A 446 -9.98 -3.25 -15.85
CA GLU A 446 -9.08 -4.18 -16.54
C GLU A 446 -7.68 -3.58 -16.76
N ASN A 447 -7.60 -2.31 -17.16
CA ASN A 447 -6.31 -1.64 -17.31
C ASN A 447 -5.58 -1.53 -15.96
N ILE A 448 -6.27 -1.17 -14.88
CA ILE A 448 -5.66 -1.13 -13.55
C ILE A 448 -5.13 -2.51 -13.16
N ARG A 449 -5.96 -3.56 -13.27
CA ARG A 449 -5.57 -4.95 -12.99
C ARG A 449 -4.30 -5.36 -13.76
N LYS A 450 -4.21 -5.03 -15.05
CA LYS A 450 -2.98 -5.31 -15.84
C LYS A 450 -1.78 -4.53 -15.33
N GLN A 451 -1.91 -3.22 -15.13
CA GLN A 451 -0.77 -2.37 -14.78
C GLN A 451 -0.16 -2.75 -13.43
N VAL A 452 -0.98 -3.16 -12.45
CA VAL A 452 -0.48 -3.52 -11.10
C VAL A 452 0.33 -4.81 -11.08
N HIS A 453 0.21 -5.68 -12.09
CA HIS A 453 1.05 -6.87 -12.24
C HIS A 453 2.42 -6.58 -12.87
N THR A 454 2.66 -5.34 -13.32
CA THR A 454 3.95 -4.92 -13.87
C THR A 454 4.82 -4.29 -12.78
N LYS A 455 6.17 -4.43 -12.87
CA LYS A 455 7.10 -3.75 -11.95
C LYS A 455 6.77 -2.26 -11.83
N ARG A 456 6.60 -1.58 -12.96
CA ARG A 456 6.32 -0.13 -12.99
C ARG A 456 5.05 0.23 -12.23
N GLY A 457 3.96 -0.51 -12.45
CA GLY A 457 2.69 -0.23 -11.77
C GLY A 457 2.73 -0.55 -10.28
N MET A 458 3.29 -1.70 -9.89
CA MET A 458 3.46 -2.04 -8.47
C MET A 458 4.34 -1.02 -7.74
N MET A 459 5.42 -0.56 -8.37
CA MET A 459 6.29 0.49 -7.80
C MET A 459 5.59 1.84 -7.62
N GLN A 460 4.58 2.18 -8.44
CA GLN A 460 3.77 3.37 -8.17
C GLN A 460 2.86 3.18 -6.96
N ILE A 461 2.35 1.97 -6.72
CA ILE A 461 1.57 1.66 -5.52
C ILE A 461 2.47 1.74 -4.30
N PHE A 462 3.63 1.09 -4.31
CA PHE A 462 4.60 1.19 -3.22
C PHE A 462 5.01 2.62 -2.94
N LYS A 463 5.31 3.42 -3.97
CA LYS A 463 5.57 4.85 -3.81
C LYS A 463 4.44 5.59 -3.09
N ALA A 464 3.18 5.21 -3.34
CA ALA A 464 2.01 5.87 -2.77
C ALA A 464 1.72 5.44 -1.31
N ILE A 465 2.16 4.25 -0.89
CA ILE A 465 1.90 3.72 0.46
C ILE A 465 3.13 3.72 1.37
N ALA A 466 4.34 3.90 0.81
CA ALA A 466 5.57 3.85 1.58
C ALA A 466 5.83 5.15 2.32
N VAL A 467 6.42 5.02 3.50
CA VAL A 467 6.89 6.15 4.32
C VAL A 467 8.30 6.51 3.88
N ASN A 468 8.52 7.78 3.51
CA ASN A 468 9.88 8.29 3.23
C ASN A 468 10.71 8.34 4.51
N ARG A 469 11.91 7.75 4.48
CA ARG A 469 12.87 7.68 5.59
C ARG A 469 14.13 8.52 5.34
N GLY A 470 14.14 9.36 4.31
CA GLY A 470 15.31 10.13 3.88
C GLY A 470 16.26 9.29 3.01
N ASN A 471 17.23 9.93 2.34
CA ASN A 471 18.25 9.26 1.52
C ASN A 471 17.68 8.19 0.58
N GLN A 472 16.61 8.54 -0.14
CA GLN A 472 15.89 7.67 -1.09
C GLN A 472 15.26 6.39 -0.50
N ARG A 473 15.30 6.21 0.82
CA ARG A 473 14.79 5.02 1.50
C ARG A 473 13.32 5.16 1.81
N HIS A 474 12.56 4.13 1.44
CA HIS A 474 11.12 4.09 1.54
C HIS A 474 10.69 2.82 2.27
N TYR A 475 10.13 3.00 3.46
CA TYR A 475 9.61 1.91 4.27
C TYR A 475 8.20 1.52 3.82
N VAL A 476 8.03 0.27 3.42
CA VAL A 476 6.74 -0.29 2.98
C VAL A 476 6.12 -1.08 4.12
N ALA A 477 4.98 -0.61 4.62
CA ALA A 477 4.08 -1.35 5.46
C ALA A 477 2.64 -1.12 5.00
N PRO A 478 1.78 -2.14 4.95
CA PRO A 478 0.45 -2.01 4.35
C PRO A 478 -0.61 -1.44 5.30
N PHE A 479 -0.25 -1.13 6.56
CA PHE A 479 -1.21 -0.87 7.64
C PHE A 479 -2.06 0.37 7.39
N GLU A 480 -1.43 1.53 7.21
CA GLU A 480 -2.14 2.79 6.99
C GLU A 480 -3.01 2.74 5.73
N PHE A 481 -2.56 2.02 4.70
CA PHE A 481 -3.34 1.82 3.48
C PHE A 481 -4.63 1.06 3.78
N PHE A 482 -4.56 -0.05 4.52
CA PHE A 482 -5.73 -0.90 4.82
C PHE A 482 -6.60 -0.42 5.98
N GLU A 483 -6.14 0.54 6.78
CA GLU A 483 -6.97 1.25 7.77
C GLU A 483 -7.93 2.25 7.11
N ARG A 484 -7.65 2.67 5.86
CA ARG A 484 -8.49 3.60 5.11
C ARG A 484 -9.72 2.93 4.51
N ASP A 485 -10.77 3.73 4.32
CA ASP A 485 -11.97 3.30 3.62
C ASP A 485 -11.68 2.83 2.19
N ASP A 486 -12.54 1.94 1.67
CA ASP A 486 -12.37 1.36 0.33
C ASP A 486 -12.29 2.42 -0.78
N GLU A 487 -13.10 3.48 -0.70
CA GLU A 487 -13.09 4.57 -1.67
C GLU A 487 -11.73 5.27 -1.74
N ILE A 488 -11.12 5.50 -0.57
CA ILE A 488 -9.80 6.14 -0.46
C ILE A 488 -8.71 5.21 -0.99
N ARG A 489 -8.75 3.92 -0.64
CA ARG A 489 -7.81 2.91 -1.17
C ARG A 489 -7.85 2.84 -2.69
N LEU A 490 -9.05 2.78 -3.26
CA LEU A 490 -9.23 2.75 -4.71
C LEU A 490 -8.78 4.05 -5.38
N ALA A 491 -9.00 5.22 -4.75
CA ALA A 491 -8.50 6.49 -5.24
C ALA A 491 -6.96 6.51 -5.28
N ILE A 492 -6.29 6.05 -4.21
CA ILE A 492 -4.83 5.93 -4.15
C ILE A 492 -4.31 5.06 -5.30
N ILE A 493 -4.90 3.88 -5.52
CA ILE A 493 -4.51 2.97 -6.61
C ILE A 493 -4.69 3.63 -7.97
N ARG A 494 -5.84 4.28 -8.22
CA ARG A 494 -6.13 4.94 -9.49
C ARG A 494 -5.14 6.06 -9.78
N VAL A 495 -4.81 6.88 -8.78
CA VAL A 495 -3.81 7.96 -8.91
C VAL A 495 -2.42 7.39 -9.17
N ALA A 496 -2.01 6.36 -8.42
CA ALA A 496 -0.73 5.68 -8.61
C ALA A 496 -0.57 5.17 -10.06
N ILE A 497 -1.60 4.51 -10.60
CA ILE A 497 -1.57 3.99 -11.98
C ILE A 497 -1.67 5.10 -13.02
N ALA A 498 -2.44 6.16 -12.78
CA ALA A 498 -2.50 7.31 -13.69
C ALA A 498 -1.14 8.01 -13.87
N ASN A 499 -0.33 8.06 -12.81
CA ASN A 499 1.01 8.66 -12.85
C ASN A 499 1.98 7.97 -13.81
N LEU A 500 1.76 6.68 -14.15
CA LEU A 500 2.56 5.97 -15.15
C LEU A 500 2.59 6.70 -16.50
N ARG A 501 1.46 7.28 -16.91
CA ARG A 501 1.31 7.95 -18.22
C ARG A 501 2.06 9.27 -18.27
N THR A 502 2.14 9.99 -17.15
CA THR A 502 2.84 11.29 -17.10
C THR A 502 4.35 11.17 -17.20
N GLN A 503 4.92 10.02 -16.83
CA GLN A 503 6.36 9.75 -16.96
C GLN A 503 6.77 9.37 -18.38
N VAL A 504 5.86 8.82 -19.20
CA VAL A 504 6.14 8.46 -20.59
C VAL A 504 6.18 9.70 -21.51
N VAL A 505 5.47 10.77 -21.16
CA VAL A 505 5.42 12.01 -21.96
C VAL A 505 6.62 12.95 -21.67
N ARG A 506 7.43 12.66 -20.64
CA ARG A 506 8.58 13.48 -20.23
C ARG A 506 9.95 12.90 -20.63
N LYS A 507 9.99 11.77 -21.32
CA LYS A 507 11.15 11.28 -22.07
C LYS A 507 10.85 11.46 -23.54
#